data_AF-A0A354EZX4-F1
#
_entry.id   AF-A0A354EZX4-F1
#
_cell.length_a   1.000
_cell.length_b   1.000
_cell.length_c   1.000
_cell.angle_alpha   90.00
_cell.angle_beta   90.00
_cell.angle_gamma   90.00
#
_symmetry.space_group_name_H-M   'P 1'
#
loop_
_entity.id
_entity.type
_entity.pdbx_description
1 polymer ?
#
loop_
_entity_poly.entity_id
_entity_poly.type
_entity_poly.pdbx_seq_one_letter_code
_entity_poly.pdbx_strand_id
1 'polypeptide(L)' 'LFVFSCEISADEPWHLQDSARFCHHPDYIHALSEQYPLELIYQEPVVARQQEQREVYVTFYIAQQRAL' A
#
# COMPACT_ATOMS: atom_id res chain seq x y z
N LEU A 1 6.52 -11.90 -9.47
CA LEU A 1 5.81 -10.61 -9.28
C LEU A 1 4.86 -10.77 -8.11
N PHE A 2 4.89 -9.83 -7.17
CA PHE A 2 3.96 -9.74 -6.07
C PHE A 2 3.10 -8.50 -6.27
N VAL A 3 1.79 -8.71 -6.44
CA VAL A 3 0.82 -7.65 -6.72
C VAL A 3 -0.09 -7.54 -5.51
N PHE A 4 -0.19 -6.34 -4.94
CA PHE A 4 -0.98 -6.11 -3.74
C PHE A 4 -1.50 -4.68 -3.71
N SER A 5 -2.46 -4.44 -2.82
CA SER A 5 -2.95 -3.09 -2.52
C SER A 5 -3.22 -2.97 -1.03
N CYS A 6 -3.13 -1.75 -0.51
CA CYS A 6 -3.51 -1.44 0.86
C CYS A 6 -4.17 -0.06 0.95
N GLU A 7 -5.07 0.10 1.93
CA GLU A 7 -5.63 1.41 2.26
C GLU A 7 -4.51 2.34 2.77
N ILE A 8 -4.67 3.64 2.51
CA ILE A 8 -3.61 4.62 2.73
C ILE A 8 -3.74 5.18 4.15
N SER A 9 -2.67 5.07 4.95
CA SER A 9 -2.52 5.81 6.20
C SER A 9 -1.87 7.16 5.89
N ALA A 10 -2.42 8.25 6.44
CA ALA A 10 -1.92 9.61 6.20
C ALA A 10 -0.72 9.97 7.11
N ASP A 11 -0.74 9.49 8.36
CA ASP A 11 0.17 10.00 9.40
C ASP A 11 1.01 8.92 10.08
N GLU A 12 0.55 7.65 10.05
CA GLU A 12 1.22 6.54 10.73
C GLU A 12 1.76 5.50 9.75
N PRO A 13 2.91 4.85 10.02
CA PRO A 13 3.46 3.81 9.15
C PRO A 13 2.44 2.72 8.80
N TRP A 14 1.67 2.29 9.79
CA TRP A 14 0.50 1.44 9.63
C TRP A 14 -0.40 1.50 10.87
N HIS A 15 -1.70 1.31 10.69
CA HIS A 15 -2.63 1.09 11.81
C HIS A 15 -3.85 0.27 11.37
N LEU A 16 -4.53 -0.30 12.36
CA LEU A 16 -5.84 -0.92 12.19
C LEU A 16 -6.91 0.17 12.26
N GLN A 17 -7.65 0.37 11.18
CA GLN A 17 -8.77 1.30 11.13
C GLN A 17 -9.98 0.74 11.87
N ASP A 18 -10.92 1.61 12.26
CA ASP A 18 -12.20 1.23 12.89
C ASP A 18 -13.03 0.25 12.04
N SER A 19 -12.80 0.25 10.73
CA SER A 19 -13.39 -0.71 9.77
C SER A 19 -12.79 -2.12 9.84
N ALA A 20 -11.88 -2.37 10.80
CA ALA A 20 -11.10 -3.59 10.98
C ALA A 20 -10.19 -3.93 9.77
N ARG A 21 -9.67 -2.90 9.11
CA ARG A 21 -8.72 -3.03 7.98
C ARG A 21 -7.39 -2.39 8.32
N PHE A 22 -6.30 -3.01 7.91
CA PHE A 22 -4.98 -2.38 8.00
C PHE A 22 -4.80 -1.39 6.86
N CYS A 23 -4.34 -0.19 7.22
CA CYS A 23 -3.85 0.79 6.27
C CYS A 23 -2.37 1.05 6.52
N HIS A 24 -1.66 1.48 5.48
CA HIS A 24 -0.21 1.66 5.50
C HIS A 24 0.15 2.99 4.83
N HIS A 25 1.16 3.67 5.37
CA HIS A 25 1.71 4.83 4.70
C HIS A 25 2.60 4.38 3.53
N PRO A 26 2.60 5.06 2.37
CA PRO A 26 3.43 4.68 1.24
C PRO A 26 4.92 4.55 1.59
N ASP A 27 5.46 5.50 2.35
CA ASP A 27 6.87 5.46 2.80
C ASP A 27 7.22 4.22 3.62
N TYR A 28 6.26 3.70 4.40
CA TYR A 28 6.46 2.45 5.14
C TYR A 28 6.57 1.25 4.19
N ILE A 29 5.74 1.20 3.14
CA ILE A 29 5.82 0.15 2.11
C ILE A 29 7.15 0.25 1.34
N HIS A 30 7.61 1.46 1.02
CA HIS A 30 8.94 1.69 0.42
C HIS A 30 10.05 1.15 1.32
N ALA A 31 10.08 1.54 2.59
CA ALA A 31 11.08 1.08 3.55
C ALA A 31 11.10 -0.46 3.71
N LEU A 32 9.93 -1.11 3.74
CA LEU A 32 9.86 -2.57 3.74
C LEU A 32 10.46 -3.17 2.47
N SER A 33 10.17 -2.60 1.30
CA SER A 33 10.74 -3.09 0.05
C SER A 33 12.27 -2.96 -0.01
N GLU A 34 12.84 -1.96 0.66
CA GLU A 34 14.28 -1.79 0.77
C GLU A 34 14.91 -2.80 1.76
N GLN A 35 14.22 -3.09 2.86
CA GLN A 35 14.67 -4.03 3.90
C GLN A 35 14.72 -5.48 3.41
N TYR A 36 13.80 -5.86 2.52
CA TYR A 36 13.71 -7.20 1.95
C TYR A 36 14.29 -7.23 0.53
N PRO A 37 14.58 -8.41 -0.06
CA PRO A 37 15.05 -8.52 -1.44
C PRO A 37 13.90 -8.29 -2.44
N LEU A 38 13.18 -7.19 -2.27
CA LEU A 38 12.07 -6.75 -3.11
C LEU A 38 12.43 -5.43 -3.78
N GLU A 39 11.79 -5.15 -4.89
CA GLU A 39 11.88 -3.87 -5.59
C GLU A 39 10.46 -3.49 -6.00
N LEU A 40 9.99 -2.32 -5.56
CA LEU A 40 8.73 -1.75 -6.01
C LEU A 40 8.93 -1.17 -7.41
N ILE A 41 8.37 -1.83 -8.42
CA ILE A 41 8.47 -1.41 -9.81
C ILE A 41 7.27 -0.60 -10.27
N TYR A 42 6.21 -0.56 -9.46
CA TYR A 42 5.01 0.22 -9.74
C TYR A 42 4.30 0.60 -8.44
N GLN A 43 3.80 1.84 -8.40
CA GLN A 43 2.82 2.28 -7.42
C GLN A 43 1.83 3.27 -8.06
N GLU A 44 0.56 3.17 -7.71
CA GLU A 44 -0.46 4.14 -8.12
C GLU A 44 -1.57 4.22 -7.06
N PRO A 45 -2.02 5.43 -6.67
CA PRO A 45 -3.25 5.58 -5.91
C PRO A 45 -4.46 5.34 -6.83
N VAL A 46 -5.31 4.40 -6.46
CA VAL A 46 -6.52 4.05 -7.23
C VAL A 46 -7.75 4.08 -6.33
N VAL A 47 -8.90 4.44 -6.90
CA VAL A 47 -10.19 4.36 -6.20
C VAL A 47 -10.59 2.88 -6.09
N ALA A 48 -10.54 2.33 -4.88
CA ALA A 48 -10.88 0.92 -4.65
C ALA A 48 -12.38 0.70 -4.46
N ARG A 49 -13.05 1.64 -3.82
CA ARG A 49 -14.49 1.57 -3.54
C ARG A 49 -15.10 2.95 -3.36
N GLN A 50 -16.42 2.99 -3.45
CA GLN A 50 -17.24 4.08 -2.96
C GLN A 50 -17.80 3.69 -1.59
N GLN A 51 -17.63 4.55 -0.59
CA GLN A 51 -18.18 4.37 0.75
C GLN A 51 -18.84 5.68 1.17
N GLU A 52 -20.13 5.63 1.50
CA GLU A 52 -20.90 6.83 1.89
C GLU A 52 -20.79 7.98 0.88
N GLN A 53 -20.84 7.67 -0.42
CA GLN A 53 -20.67 8.63 -1.53
C GLN A 53 -19.29 9.30 -1.58
N ARG A 54 -18.29 8.73 -0.90
CA ARG A 54 -16.89 9.15 -0.96
C ARG A 54 -16.04 8.06 -1.57
N GLU A 55 -15.04 8.49 -2.31
CA GLU A 55 -14.03 7.59 -2.86
C GLU A 55 -13.08 7.15 -1.75
N VAL A 56 -12.85 5.84 -1.64
CA VAL A 56 -11.82 5.29 -0.77
C VAL A 56 -10.66 4.84 -1.64
N TYR A 57 -9.54 5.52 -1.45
CA TYR A 57 -8.31 5.26 -2.18
C TYR A 57 -7.50 4.15 -1.51
N VAL A 58 -6.88 3.32 -2.33
CA VAL A 58 -5.79 2.41 -1.95
C VAL A 58 -4.58 2.76 -2.79
N THR A 59 -3.40 2.37 -2.34
CA THR A 59 -2.25 2.31 -3.24
C THR A 59 -2.13 0.90 -3.79
N PHE A 60 -2.09 0.79 -5.12
CA PHE A 60 -1.81 -0.43 -5.85
C PHE A 60 -0.31 -0.54 -6.09
N TYR A 61 0.28 -1.67 -5.76
CA TYR A 61 1.71 -1.92 -5.86
C TYR A 61 2.00 -3.15 -6.71
N ILE A 62 3.12 -3.06 -7.44
CA ILE A 62 3.77 -4.24 -8.02
C ILE A 62 5.20 -4.27 -7.50
N ALA A 63 5.53 -5.36 -6.81
CA ALA A 63 6.88 -5.68 -6.40
C ALA A 63 7.44 -6.85 -7.21
N GLN A 64 8.75 -6.88 -7.39
CA GLN A 64 9.48 -8.04 -7.86
C GLN A 64 10.60 -8.41 -6.89
N GLN A 65 11.10 -9.64 -6.98
CA GLN A 65 12.32 -10.00 -6.28
C GLN A 65 13.48 -9.24 -6.92
N ARG A 66 14.33 -8.60 -6.11
CA ARG A 66 15.53 -7.93 -6.60
C ARG A 66 16.47 -8.98 -7.18
N ALA A 67 16.92 -8.77 -8.42
CA ALA A 67 17.97 -9.60 -8.99
C ALA A 67 19.26 -9.45 -8.17
N LEU A 68 19.98 -10.56 -7.97
CA LEU A 68 21.27 -10.58 -7.27
C LEU A 68 22.37 -9.91 -8.11
#